data_AF-A0ABD5SD05-F1
#
_entry.id   AF-A0ABD5SD05-F1
#
_cell.length_a   1.000
_cell.length_b   1.000
_cell.length_c   1.000
_cell.angle_alpha   90.00
_cell.angle_beta   90.00
_cell.angle_gamma   90.00
#
_symmetry.space_group_name_H-M   'P 1'
#
loop_
_entity.id
_entity.type
_entity.pdbx_description
1 polymer ?
#
loop_
_entity_poly.entity_id
_entity_poly.type
_entity_poly.pdbx_seq_one_letter_code
_entity_poly.pdbx_strand_id
1 'polypeptide(L)'
;MTVCEAPGKVYLFGEHAVVYGEPAVPAAIERRARVTAEPRDDDHVRVTAEDLSLDGFTVEYTGGTGDRPDVDVPTPLVDAAMGYVDAAVRQARAAAEAPDAGFDITVESEIPL
;
A
#
# COMPACT_ATOMS: atom_id res chain seq x y z
N MET A 1 9.13 -7.10 13.50
CA MET A 1 9.48 -6.69 12.13
C MET A 1 9.21 -7.83 11.17
N THR A 2 8.41 -7.58 10.14
CA THR A 2 8.07 -8.52 9.06
C THR A 2 8.27 -7.83 7.72
N VAL A 3 8.89 -8.51 6.76
CA VAL A 3 9.11 -7.99 5.41
C VAL A 3 8.31 -8.84 4.41
N CYS A 4 7.53 -8.17 3.58
CA CYS A 4 6.72 -8.77 2.52
C CYS A 4 7.10 -8.15 1.16
N GLU A 5 6.90 -8.90 0.09
CA GLU A 5 7.09 -8.38 -1.27
C GLU A 5 6.01 -8.89 -2.21
N ALA A 6 5.62 -8.04 -3.17
CA ALA A 6 4.66 -8.35 -4.21
C ALA A 6 5.25 -7.99 -5.59
N PRO A 7 5.21 -8.90 -6.57
CA PRO A 7 5.69 -8.62 -7.91
C PRO A 7 4.69 -7.76 -8.69
N GLY A 8 5.22 -6.91 -9.57
CA GLY A 8 4.46 -6.35 -10.67
C GLY A 8 4.02 -7.44 -11.64
N LYS A 9 3.12 -7.08 -12.57
CA LYS A 9 2.64 -8.00 -13.61
C LYS A 9 2.57 -7.31 -14.96
N VAL A 10 2.66 -8.12 -16.02
CA VAL A 10 2.37 -7.72 -17.40
C VAL A 10 1.33 -8.67 -17.99
N TYR A 11 0.49 -8.17 -18.90
CA TYR A 11 -0.41 -9.01 -19.69
C TYR A 11 0.26 -9.36 -21.02
N LEU A 12 0.49 -10.66 -21.26
CA LEU A 12 1.00 -11.15 -22.53
C LEU A 12 -0.11 -11.17 -23.59
N PHE A 13 -1.32 -11.57 -23.17
CA PHE A 13 -2.52 -11.60 -24.00
C PHE A 13 -3.79 -11.34 -23.17
N GLY A 14 -4.81 -10.77 -23.81
CA GLY A 14 -6.16 -10.70 -23.25
C GLY A 14 -6.39 -9.57 -22.24
N GLU A 15 -5.64 -8.47 -22.29
CA GLU A 15 -5.76 -7.35 -21.34
C GLU A 15 -7.21 -6.84 -21.20
N HIS A 16 -7.91 -6.66 -22.32
CA HIS A 16 -9.30 -6.22 -22.34
C HIS A 16 -10.31 -7.37 -22.28
N ALA A 17 -9.87 -8.63 -22.28
CA ALA A 17 -10.77 -9.79 -22.22
C ALA A 17 -11.33 -9.98 -20.81
N VAL A 18 -10.51 -9.74 -19.78
CA VAL A 18 -10.88 -9.96 -18.36
C VAL A 18 -12.07 -9.13 -17.90
N VAL A 19 -12.26 -7.92 -18.45
CA VAL A 19 -13.41 -7.07 -18.08
C VAL A 19 -14.74 -7.60 -18.61
N TYR A 20 -14.72 -8.56 -19.54
CA TYR A 20 -15.88 -9.28 -20.06
C TYR A 20 -16.03 -10.68 -19.46
N GLY A 21 -15.21 -11.04 -18.46
CA GLY A 21 -15.22 -12.38 -17.85
C GLY A 21 -14.44 -13.43 -18.64
N GLU A 22 -13.70 -13.02 -19.67
CA GLU A 22 -12.91 -13.91 -20.53
C GLU A 22 -11.45 -14.04 -20.02
N PRO A 23 -10.76 -15.15 -20.32
CA PRO A 23 -9.41 -15.40 -19.79
C PRO A 23 -8.34 -14.49 -20.38
N ALA A 24 -7.26 -14.31 -19.62
CA ALA A 24 -6.05 -13.62 -20.05
C ALA A 24 -4.80 -14.38 -19.60
N VAL A 25 -3.65 -14.03 -20.20
CA VAL A 25 -2.36 -14.63 -19.87
C VAL A 25 -1.45 -13.56 -19.25
N PRO A 26 -1.49 -13.39 -17.91
CA PRO A 26 -0.56 -12.52 -17.21
C PRO A 26 0.74 -13.25 -16.83
N ALA A 27 1.80 -12.48 -16.63
CA ALA A 27 3.06 -12.95 -16.06
C ALA A 27 3.54 -11.97 -14.98
N ALA A 28 4.02 -12.50 -13.86
CA ALA A 28 4.74 -11.72 -12.86
C ALA A 28 6.10 -11.28 -13.43
N ILE A 29 6.57 -10.11 -13.04
CA ILE A 29 7.88 -9.58 -13.41
C ILE A 29 8.73 -9.35 -12.16
N GLU A 30 10.05 -9.22 -12.35
CA GLU A 30 10.99 -9.05 -11.22
C GLU A 30 11.01 -7.66 -10.60
N ARG A 31 10.24 -6.70 -11.14
CA ARG A 31 9.99 -5.41 -10.47
C ARG A 31 9.01 -5.64 -9.33
N ARG A 32 9.41 -5.33 -8.10
CA ARG A 32 8.64 -5.65 -6.88
C ARG A 32 8.36 -4.39 -6.08
N ALA A 33 7.25 -4.43 -5.34
CA ALA A 33 7.03 -3.58 -4.19
C ALA A 33 7.43 -4.36 -2.94
N ARG A 34 8.30 -3.79 -2.10
CA ARG A 34 8.72 -4.33 -0.81
C ARG A 34 8.08 -3.49 0.30
N VAL A 35 7.55 -4.17 1.32
CA VAL A 35 6.95 -3.55 2.49
C VAL A 35 7.59 -4.12 3.74
N THR A 36 8.07 -3.26 4.61
CA THR A 36 8.52 -3.61 5.96
C THR A 36 7.50 -3.10 6.96
N ALA A 37 7.00 -3.97 7.83
CA ALA A 37 6.05 -3.63 8.89
C ALA A 37 6.64 -3.94 10.27
N GLU A 38 6.58 -2.96 11.15
CA GLU A 38 6.99 -3.07 12.55
C GLU A 38 5.78 -2.80 13.45
N PRO A 39 5.47 -3.69 14.41
CA PRO A 39 4.36 -3.47 15.33
C PRO A 39 4.68 -2.32 16.29
N ARG A 40 3.65 -1.56 16.64
CA ARG A 40 3.72 -0.50 17.66
C ARG A 40 2.92 -0.89 18.90
N ASP A 41 3.22 -0.21 20.00
CA ASP A 41 2.49 -0.35 21.27
C ASP A 41 1.22 0.51 21.33
N ASP A 42 1.04 1.42 20.37
CA ASP A 42 -0.15 2.24 20.16
C ASP A 42 -0.98 1.74 18.96
N ASP A 43 -2.06 2.43 18.63
CA ASP A 43 -2.98 2.08 17.54
C ASP A 43 -2.70 2.83 16.23
N HIS A 44 -1.62 3.62 16.20
CA HIS A 44 -1.26 4.49 15.10
C HIS A 44 -0.69 3.72 13.92
N VAL A 45 -0.89 4.26 12.71
CA VAL A 45 -0.26 3.76 11.49
C VAL A 45 0.58 4.88 10.92
N ARG A 46 1.88 4.62 10.79
CA ARG A 46 2.83 5.51 10.12
C ARG A 46 3.34 4.84 8.86
N VAL A 47 3.26 5.56 7.75
CA VAL A 47 3.68 5.10 6.43
C VAL A 47 4.79 6.01 5.91
N THR A 48 5.90 5.38 5.52
CA THR A 48 7.04 6.04 4.87
C THR A 48 7.21 5.45 3.48
N ALA A 49 7.23 6.30 2.45
CA ALA A 49 7.51 5.87 1.08
C ALA A 49 8.49 6.84 0.42
N GLU A 50 9.72 6.39 0.18
CA GLU A 50 10.79 7.22 -0.36
C GLU A 50 10.81 7.24 -1.91
N ASP A 51 10.35 6.16 -2.54
CA ASP A 51 10.46 5.94 -3.99
C ASP A 51 9.17 6.17 -4.79
N LEU A 52 8.04 6.44 -4.10
CA LEU A 52 6.82 6.83 -4.81
C LEU A 52 7.03 8.25 -5.35
N SER A 53 6.60 8.54 -6.58
CA SER A 53 6.76 9.86 -7.25
C SER A 53 6.03 11.03 -6.57
N LEU A 54 5.57 10.84 -5.34
CA LEU A 54 5.17 11.87 -4.42
C LEU A 54 6.42 12.13 -3.59
N ASP A 55 7.16 13.20 -3.89
CA ASP A 55 8.43 13.54 -3.25
C ASP A 55 8.44 13.15 -1.75
N GLY A 56 9.23 12.12 -1.42
CA GLY A 56 9.42 11.50 -0.11
C GLY A 56 8.49 11.98 1.00
N PHE A 57 7.30 11.40 1.09
CA PHE A 57 6.35 11.74 2.13
C PHE A 57 6.36 10.69 3.25
N THR A 58 6.34 11.18 4.50
CA THR A 58 6.01 10.37 5.67
C THR A 58 4.65 10.83 6.16
N VAL A 59 3.71 9.90 6.26
CA VAL A 59 2.35 10.15 6.73
C VAL A 59 2.12 9.35 8.00
N GLU A 60 1.72 10.02 9.07
CA GLU A 60 1.29 9.39 10.32
C GLU A 60 -0.16 9.75 10.60
N TYR A 61 -1.00 8.77 10.93
CA TYR A 61 -2.41 8.98 11.23
C TYR A 61 -2.93 7.94 12.21
N THR A 62 -4.03 8.30 12.87
CA THR A 62 -4.70 7.50 13.89
C THR A 62 -6.03 7.02 13.32
N GLY A 63 -6.32 5.72 13.45
CA GLY A 63 -7.68 5.17 13.32
C GLY A 63 -8.60 5.74 12.21
N GLY A 64 -8.46 5.21 10.98
CA GLY A 64 -9.40 5.45 9.87
C GLY A 64 -9.33 6.85 9.26
N THR A 65 -9.86 7.00 8.04
CA THR A 65 -9.73 8.16 7.13
C THR A 65 -10.26 9.52 7.64
N GLY A 66 -10.58 9.64 8.93
CA GLY A 66 -11.10 10.85 9.57
C GLY A 66 -10.01 11.80 10.09
N ASP A 67 -8.92 11.29 10.65
CA ASP A 67 -7.80 12.11 11.14
C ASP A 67 -6.74 12.24 10.05
N ARG A 68 -6.80 13.36 9.33
CA ARG A 68 -5.93 13.63 8.17
C ARG A 68 -4.58 14.18 8.63
N PRO A 69 -3.47 13.66 8.11
CA PRO A 69 -2.15 14.22 8.38
C PRO A 69 -1.97 15.58 7.68
N ASP A 70 -1.22 16.47 8.32
CA ASP A 70 -0.80 17.75 7.75
C ASP A 70 0.38 17.51 6.79
N VAL A 71 0.10 17.31 5.50
CA VAL A 71 1.11 17.02 4.48
C VAL A 71 1.04 18.05 3.35
N ASP A 72 2.19 18.65 3.03
CA ASP A 72 2.35 19.71 2.03
C ASP A 72 2.52 19.12 0.61
N VAL A 73 1.57 18.27 0.19
CA VAL A 73 1.55 17.55 -1.10
C VAL A 73 0.12 17.61 -1.67
N PRO A 74 -0.10 17.65 -3.01
CA PRO A 74 -1.44 17.67 -3.59
C PRO A 74 -2.32 16.53 -3.06
N THR A 75 -3.31 16.90 -2.26
CA THR A 75 -4.17 16.03 -1.44
C THR A 75 -4.73 14.81 -2.19
N PRO A 76 -5.17 14.89 -3.47
CA PRO A 76 -5.80 13.75 -4.14
C PRO A 76 -4.87 12.56 -4.40
N LEU A 77 -3.57 12.79 -4.61
CA LEU A 77 -2.62 11.70 -4.87
C LEU A 77 -2.19 11.01 -3.57
N VAL A 78 -2.04 11.78 -2.49
CA VAL A 78 -1.79 11.23 -1.15
C VAL A 78 -3.00 10.39 -0.72
N ASP A 79 -4.22 10.91 -0.88
CA ASP A 79 -5.45 10.17 -0.54
C ASP A 79 -5.56 8.84 -1.32
N ALA A 80 -5.21 8.85 -2.61
CA ALA A 80 -5.25 7.64 -3.44
C ALA A 80 -4.19 6.61 -3.02
N ALA A 81 -2.97 7.04 -2.73
CA ALA A 81 -1.89 6.17 -2.27
C ALA A 81 -2.18 5.58 -0.88
N MET A 82 -2.62 6.43 0.06
CA MET A 82 -3.00 6.02 1.41
C MET A 82 -4.18 5.06 1.41
N GLY A 83 -5.13 5.21 0.48
CA GLY A 83 -6.26 4.30 0.35
C GLY A 83 -5.88 2.82 0.19
N TYR A 84 -4.77 2.53 -0.50
CA TYR A 84 -4.27 1.15 -0.62
C TYR A 84 -3.74 0.61 0.70
N VAL A 85 -2.94 1.41 1.42
CA VAL A 85 -2.34 1.01 2.70
C VAL A 85 -3.42 0.86 3.77
N ASP A 86 -4.35 1.81 3.86
CA ASP A 86 -5.50 1.78 4.78
C ASP A 86 -6.34 0.53 4.57
N ALA A 87 -6.67 0.22 3.32
CA ALA A 87 -7.46 -0.95 2.99
C ALA A 87 -6.73 -2.25 3.36
N ALA A 88 -5.41 -2.31 3.18
CA ALA A 88 -4.59 -3.45 3.54
C ALA A 88 -4.49 -3.63 5.07
N VAL A 89 -4.17 -2.57 5.82
CA VAL A 89 -4.10 -2.61 7.30
C VAL A 89 -5.45 -3.01 7.89
N ARG A 90 -6.55 -2.43 7.40
CA ARG A 90 -7.91 -2.78 7.85
C ARG A 90 -8.21 -4.27 7.63
N GLN A 91 -7.85 -4.82 6.47
CA GLN A 91 -8.05 -6.24 6.18
C GLN A 91 -7.17 -7.13 7.06
N ALA A 92 -5.91 -6.76 7.30
CA ALA A 92 -4.99 -7.49 8.17
C ALA A 92 -5.47 -7.50 9.62
N ARG A 93 -5.87 -6.35 10.17
CA ARG A 93 -6.44 -6.22 11.52
C ARG A 93 -7.69 -7.08 11.69
N ALA A 94 -8.58 -7.08 10.70
CA ALA A 94 -9.79 -7.91 10.72
C ALA A 94 -9.47 -9.42 10.68
N ALA A 95 -8.53 -9.84 9.83
CA ALA A 95 -8.11 -11.24 9.73
C ALA A 95 -7.37 -11.75 10.98
N ALA A 96 -6.67 -10.86 11.69
CA ALA A 96 -5.93 -11.16 12.91
C ALA A 96 -6.74 -10.94 14.20
N GLU A 97 -8.01 -10.49 14.10
CA GLU A 97 -8.86 -10.11 15.24
C GLU A 97 -8.20 -9.06 16.17
N ALA A 98 -7.42 -8.15 15.59
CA ALA A 98 -6.62 -7.14 16.31
C ALA A 98 -6.95 -5.72 15.82
N PRO A 99 -8.09 -5.14 16.22
CA PRO A 99 -8.60 -3.87 15.67
C PRO A 99 -7.72 -2.65 15.96
N ASP A 100 -6.96 -2.69 17.05
CA ASP A 100 -6.17 -1.57 17.57
C ASP A 100 -4.66 -1.77 17.32
N ALA A 101 -4.25 -2.72 16.49
CA ALA A 101 -2.84 -2.98 16.24
C ALA A 101 -2.18 -1.85 15.43
N GLY A 102 -1.28 -1.07 16.03
CA GLY A 102 -0.49 -0.06 15.34
C GLY A 102 0.74 -0.60 14.61
N PHE A 103 1.17 0.13 13.58
CA PHE A 103 2.29 -0.27 12.72
C PHE A 103 3.10 0.93 12.22
N ASP A 104 4.43 0.77 12.20
CA ASP A 104 5.31 1.53 11.31
C ASP A 104 5.49 0.73 10.02
N ILE A 105 5.20 1.34 8.87
CA ILE A 105 5.20 0.72 7.55
C ILE A 105 6.13 1.50 6.63
N THR A 106 7.12 0.82 6.06
CA THR A 106 7.99 1.36 5.01
C THR A 106 7.69 0.69 3.69
N VAL A 107 7.49 1.47 2.63
CA VAL A 107 7.18 1.00 1.27
C VAL A 107 8.28 1.44 0.30
N GLU A 108 8.84 0.47 -0.41
CA GLU A 108 9.85 0.66 -1.46
C GLU A 108 9.34 -0.02 -2.74
N SER A 109 9.49 0.59 -3.92
CA SER A 109 8.97 0.02 -5.17
C SER A 109 9.87 0.23 -6.36
N GLU A 110 10.21 -0.87 -7.04
CA GLU A 110 10.88 -0.85 -8.34
C GLU A 110 9.89 -0.81 -9.52
N ILE A 111 8.59 -0.88 -9.25
CA ILE A 111 7.56 -0.88 -10.28
C ILE A 111 7.43 0.55 -10.84
N PRO A 112 7.60 0.73 -12.17
CA PRO A 112 7.47 2.05 -12.78
C PRO A 112 6.02 2.57 -12.71
N LEU A 113 5.89 3.89 -12.70
CA LEU A 113 4.62 4.62 -12.68
C LEU A 113 4.07 4.87 -14.08
#